data_AF-A0A2N2UYW4-F1
#
_entry.id   AF-A0A2N2UYW4-F1
#
_cell.length_a   1.000
_cell.length_b   1.000
_cell.length_c   1.000
_cell.angle_alpha   90.00
_cell.angle_beta   90.00
_cell.angle_gamma   90.00
#
_symmetry.space_group_name_H-M   'P 1'
#
loop_
_entity.id
_entity.type
_entity.pdbx_description
1 polymer ?
#
loop_
_entity_poly.entity_id
_entity_poly.type
_entity_poly.pdbx_seq_one_letter_code
_entity_poly.pdbx_strand_id
1 'polypeptide(L)'
;MIPDIAEIMAEFPALSSAGFHCQGRADYWSDPAYFEKCRADILSAAFAEQVDLCGDYIACHRLDRTSSSYYLKHQVEDSHPSKYIANGAFIVAAIRAGYTPILNGSPNPTFHRGEA
;
A
#
# COMPACT_ATOMS: atom_id res chain seq x y z
N MET A 1 -6.90 1.73 16.14
CA MET A 1 -7.47 1.35 14.84
C MET A 1 -7.68 2.65 14.08
N ILE A 2 -7.01 2.88 12.95
CA ILE A 2 -7.20 4.13 12.22
C ILE A 2 -8.59 4.06 11.55
N PRO A 3 -9.50 5.01 11.79
CA PRO A 3 -10.92 4.89 11.42
C PRO A 3 -11.22 4.66 9.92
N ASP A 4 -10.26 4.96 9.03
CA ASP A 4 -10.45 5.02 7.58
C ASP A 4 -9.90 3.81 6.80
N ILE A 5 -9.15 2.89 7.42
CA ILE A 5 -8.58 1.75 6.69
C ILE A 5 -9.69 0.82 6.19
N ALA A 6 -10.72 0.62 7.03
CA ALA A 6 -11.90 -0.17 6.65
C ALA A 6 -12.69 0.51 5.51
N GLU A 7 -12.75 1.84 5.50
CA GLU A 7 -13.41 2.63 4.45
C GLU A 7 -12.64 2.54 3.13
N ILE A 8 -11.32 2.72 3.16
CA ILE A 8 -10.44 2.58 1.99
C ILE A 8 -10.50 1.15 1.43
N MET A 9 -10.51 0.13 2.30
CA MET A 9 -10.68 -1.26 1.87
C MET A 9 -12.07 -1.53 1.28
N ALA A 10 -13.11 -0.84 1.75
CA ALA A 10 -14.45 -0.94 1.18
C ALA A 10 -14.54 -0.24 -0.19
N GLU A 11 -13.88 0.89 -0.37
CA GLU A 11 -13.82 1.65 -1.63
C GLU A 11 -13.00 0.91 -2.69
N PHE A 12 -11.92 0.26 -2.27
CA PHE A 12 -11.07 -0.54 -3.14
C PHE A 12 -11.09 -2.00 -2.68
N PRO A 13 -12.12 -2.80 -3.03
CA PRO A 13 -12.25 -4.20 -2.61
C PRO A 13 -11.16 -5.11 -3.20
N ALA A 14 -10.43 -4.61 -4.19
CA ALA A 14 -9.22 -5.23 -4.70
C ALA A 14 -8.01 -4.97 -3.80
N LEU A 15 -8.08 -4.19 -2.72
CA LEU A 15 -6.98 -4.04 -1.77
C LEU A 15 -6.90 -5.22 -0.82
N SER A 16 -5.67 -5.51 -0.42
CA SER A 16 -5.29 -6.50 0.55
C SER A 16 -4.16 -5.96 1.41
N SER A 17 -3.72 -6.80 2.33
CA SER A 17 -2.70 -6.45 3.30
C SER A 17 -1.26 -6.36 2.79
N ALA A 18 -1.03 -6.74 1.54
CA ALA A 18 0.26 -6.58 0.85
C ALA A 18 0.17 -5.77 -0.44
N GLY A 19 -0.98 -5.18 -0.76
CA GLY A 19 -1.18 -4.45 -2.00
C GLY A 19 -2.53 -4.73 -2.61
N PHE A 20 -2.59 -4.95 -3.92
CA PHE A 20 -3.83 -5.26 -4.62
C PHE A 20 -3.98 -6.75 -5.00
N HIS A 21 -5.16 -7.30 -4.83
CA HIS A 21 -5.64 -8.51 -5.50
C HIS A 21 -5.69 -8.26 -7.01
N CYS A 22 -4.80 -8.90 -7.76
CA CYS A 22 -4.90 -8.98 -9.21
C CYS A 22 -5.51 -10.31 -9.62
N GLN A 23 -6.69 -10.26 -10.26
CA GLN A 23 -7.31 -11.39 -10.95
C GLN A 23 -6.40 -11.79 -12.13
N GLY A 24 -5.48 -12.72 -11.91
CA GLY A 24 -4.52 -13.15 -12.93
C GLY A 24 -3.21 -13.72 -12.40
N ARG A 25 -2.89 -13.47 -11.12
CA ARG A 25 -1.79 -14.12 -10.39
C ARG A 25 -2.36 -14.90 -9.22
N ALA A 26 -2.98 -16.03 -9.54
CA ALA A 26 -3.65 -16.89 -8.56
C ALA A 26 -2.67 -17.52 -7.54
N ASP A 27 -1.38 -17.57 -7.88
CA ASP A 27 -0.31 -18.16 -7.10
C ASP A 27 -0.06 -17.43 -5.77
N TYR A 28 0.07 -16.10 -5.77
CA TYR A 28 0.37 -15.33 -4.54
C TYR A 28 -0.73 -15.39 -3.48
N TRP A 29 -1.99 -15.50 -3.89
CA TRP A 29 -3.14 -15.50 -2.99
C TRP A 29 -3.62 -16.91 -2.64
N SER A 30 -3.07 -17.93 -3.30
CA SER A 30 -3.34 -19.33 -2.99
C SER A 30 -2.50 -19.88 -1.83
N ASP A 31 -1.47 -19.15 -1.38
CA ASP A 31 -0.67 -19.48 -0.20
C ASP A 31 -1.31 -18.91 1.07
N PRO A 32 -1.94 -19.74 1.93
CA PRO A 32 -2.62 -19.27 3.13
C PRO A 32 -1.67 -18.67 4.17
N ALA A 33 -0.41 -19.13 4.22
CA ALA A 33 0.57 -18.61 5.16
C ALA A 33 1.01 -17.20 4.78
N TYR A 34 1.20 -16.95 3.49
CA TYR A 34 1.48 -15.61 2.98
C TYR A 34 0.31 -14.66 3.26
N PHE A 35 -0.92 -15.09 2.98
CA PHE A 35 -2.12 -14.31 3.27
C PHE A 35 -2.23 -13.94 4.76
N GLU A 36 -2.04 -14.90 5.67
CA GLU A 36 -2.14 -14.65 7.12
C GLU A 36 -1.02 -13.73 7.62
N LYS A 37 0.21 -13.91 7.13
CA LYS A 37 1.32 -12.99 7.44
C LYS A 37 0.97 -11.56 7.04
N CYS A 38 0.49 -11.36 5.81
CA CYS A 38 0.13 -10.03 5.34
C CYS A 38 -1.01 -9.46 6.19
N ARG A 39 -2.06 -10.25 6.47
CA ARG A 39 -3.16 -9.84 7.35
C ARG A 39 -2.65 -9.40 8.73
N ALA A 40 -1.68 -10.12 9.30
CA ALA A 40 -1.02 -9.72 10.55
C ALA A 40 -0.27 -8.38 10.43
N ASP A 41 0.40 -8.11 9.30
CA ASP A 41 1.09 -6.82 9.07
C ASP A 41 0.11 -5.63 9.15
N ILE A 42 -1.08 -5.73 8.54
CA ILE A 42 -2.11 -4.67 8.60
C ILE A 42 -2.72 -4.52 10.00
N LEU A 43 -2.97 -5.64 10.67
CA LEU A 43 -3.55 -5.63 12.01
C LEU A 43 -2.51 -5.28 13.09
N SER A 44 -1.24 -5.15 12.71
CA SER A 44 -0.16 -4.82 13.64
C SER A 44 -0.33 -3.42 14.21
N ALA A 45 0.15 -3.22 15.46
CA ALA A 45 0.17 -1.91 16.09
C ALA A 45 1.04 -0.89 15.33
N ALA A 46 2.01 -1.37 14.55
CA ALA A 46 2.93 -0.55 13.77
C ALA A 46 2.30 -0.02 12.47
N PHE A 47 1.21 -0.62 11.97
CA PHE A 47 0.66 -0.27 10.66
C PHE A 47 0.29 1.22 10.55
N ALA A 48 -0.24 1.79 11.63
CA ALA A 48 -0.59 3.21 11.67
C ALA A 48 0.63 4.12 11.49
N GLU A 49 1.70 3.84 12.23
CA GLU A 49 2.97 4.56 12.12
C GLU A 49 3.56 4.43 10.70
N GLN A 50 3.46 3.25 10.09
CA GLN A 50 3.94 3.03 8.71
C GLN A 50 3.16 3.88 7.70
N VAL A 51 1.84 4.01 7.86
CA VAL A 51 1.01 4.87 6.99
C VAL A 51 1.41 6.34 7.14
N ASP A 52 1.65 6.79 8.37
CA ASP A 52 2.07 8.18 8.64
C ASP A 52 3.45 8.48 8.02
N LEU A 53 4.43 7.58 8.18
CA LEU A 53 5.75 7.69 7.53
C LEU A 53 5.65 7.76 6.01
N CYS A 54 4.78 6.96 5.40
CA CYS A 54 4.53 7.02 3.97
C CYS A 54 3.85 8.34 3.57
N GLY A 55 2.95 8.85 4.41
CA GLY A 55 2.29 10.14 4.20
C GLY A 55 3.28 11.31 4.16
N ASP A 56 4.21 11.35 5.13
CA ASP A 56 5.28 12.36 5.18
C ASP A 56 6.17 12.31 3.94
N TYR A 57 6.50 11.08 3.48
CA TYR A 57 7.22 10.89 2.23
C TYR A 57 6.44 11.45 1.04
N ILE A 58 5.16 11.12 0.89
CA ILE A 58 4.30 11.55 -0.24
C ILE A 58 4.06 13.07 -0.22
N ALA A 59 4.02 13.70 0.95
CA ALA A 59 3.91 15.15 1.06
C ALA A 59 5.13 15.87 0.44
N CYS A 60 6.31 15.25 0.52
CA CYS A 60 7.56 15.76 -0.04
C CYS A 60 7.82 15.27 -1.48
N HIS A 61 7.18 14.18 -1.91
CA HIS A 61 7.47 13.49 -3.18
C HIS A 61 6.20 13.30 -4.01
N ARG A 62 6.23 13.79 -5.26
CA ARG A 62 5.14 13.53 -6.20
C ARG A 62 5.24 12.08 -6.69
N LEU A 63 4.14 11.32 -6.60
CA LEU A 63 4.07 9.99 -7.18
C LEU A 63 3.86 10.10 -8.70
N ASP A 64 4.69 9.40 -9.46
CA ASP A 64 4.53 9.26 -10.91
C ASP A 64 3.87 7.93 -11.29
N ARG A 65 3.50 7.81 -12.57
CA ARG A 65 2.85 6.61 -13.12
C ARG A 65 3.84 5.47 -13.42
N THR A 66 5.12 5.61 -13.09
CA THR A 66 6.17 4.64 -13.44
C THR A 66 6.65 3.85 -12.24
N SER A 67 6.62 4.46 -11.05
CA SER A 67 7.09 3.86 -9.81
C SER A 67 5.97 3.05 -9.15
N SER A 68 6.20 1.74 -8.99
CA SER A 68 5.26 0.88 -8.25
C SER A 68 5.31 1.16 -6.75
N SER A 69 4.21 0.88 -6.04
CA SER A 69 4.14 0.97 -4.58
C SER A 69 5.26 0.18 -3.88
N TYR A 70 5.68 -0.95 -4.44
CA TYR A 70 6.75 -1.78 -3.90
C TYR A 70 8.11 -1.08 -3.98
N TYR A 71 8.39 -0.40 -5.09
CA TYR A 71 9.61 0.40 -5.19
C TYR A 71 9.56 1.60 -4.24
N LEU A 72 8.42 2.31 -4.21
CA LEU A 72 8.26 3.51 -3.40
C LEU A 72 8.31 3.23 -1.89
N LYS A 73 7.71 2.13 -1.42
CA LYS A 73 7.83 1.75 0.00
C LYS A 73 9.30 1.50 0.38
N HIS A 74 10.10 0.91 -0.52
CA HIS A 74 11.52 0.68 -0.28
C HIS A 74 12.30 1.98 -0.19
N GLN A 75 11.92 3.03 -0.94
CA GLN A 75 12.49 4.37 -0.76
C GLN A 75 12.19 4.97 0.62
N VAL A 76 11.01 4.67 1.19
CA VAL A 76 10.68 5.05 2.57
C VAL A 76 11.52 4.25 3.57
N GLU A 77 11.68 2.95 3.36
CA GLU A 77 12.53 2.05 4.17
C GLU A 77 14.00 2.49 4.13
N ASP A 78 14.53 2.88 2.97
CA ASP A 78 15.90 3.39 2.80
C ASP A 78 16.15 4.65 3.64
N SER A 79 15.12 5.48 3.82
CA SER A 79 15.17 6.67 4.67
C SER A 79 14.99 6.34 6.18
N HIS A 80 14.53 5.12 6.50
CA HIS A 80 14.24 4.63 7.84
C HIS A 80 14.73 3.18 8.03
N PRO A 81 16.05 2.93 8.02
CA PRO A 81 16.62 1.59 7.84
C PRO A 81 16.29 0.55 8.93
N SER A 82 15.64 0.94 10.03
CA SER A 82 15.14 0.05 11.09
C SER A 82 13.64 -0.27 10.97
N LYS A 83 12.95 0.26 9.96
CA LYS A 83 11.50 0.17 9.79
C LYS A 83 11.19 -0.65 8.57
N TYR A 84 10.48 -1.76 8.77
CA TYR A 84 9.76 -2.44 7.70
C TYR A 84 8.46 -1.67 7.41
N ILE A 85 8.17 -1.45 6.12
CA ILE A 85 6.93 -0.85 5.66
C ILE A 85 6.14 -1.91 4.89
N ALA A 86 4.94 -2.24 5.37
CA ALA A 86 4.02 -3.06 4.61
C ALA A 86 3.62 -2.30 3.33
N ASN A 87 3.61 -3.00 2.18
CA ASN A 87 3.22 -2.36 0.91
C ASN A 87 1.80 -1.75 0.96
N GLY A 88 0.89 -2.38 1.72
CA GLY A 88 -0.45 -1.84 1.98
C GLY A 88 -0.43 -0.49 2.69
N ALA A 89 0.54 -0.23 3.58
CA ALA A 89 0.64 1.05 4.30
C ALA A 89 0.93 2.20 3.33
N PHE A 90 1.83 1.99 2.38
CA PHE A 90 2.15 2.99 1.35
C PHE A 90 0.94 3.29 0.46
N ILE A 91 0.22 2.25 0.05
CA ILE A 91 -0.97 2.41 -0.81
C ILE A 91 -2.08 3.18 -0.09
N VAL A 92 -2.34 2.85 1.18
CA VAL A 92 -3.29 3.60 2.03
C VAL A 92 -2.88 5.07 2.14
N ALA A 93 -1.61 5.35 2.40
CA ALA A 93 -1.10 6.72 2.46
C ALA A 93 -1.29 7.48 1.13
N ALA A 94 -1.05 6.83 -0.01
CA ALA A 94 -1.26 7.43 -1.33
C ALA A 94 -2.74 7.75 -1.60
N ILE A 95 -3.65 6.86 -1.24
CA ILE A 95 -5.10 7.08 -1.37
C ILE A 95 -5.54 8.27 -0.52
N ARG A 96 -5.09 8.36 0.74
CA ARG A 96 -5.35 9.51 1.62
C ARG A 96 -4.82 10.83 1.05
N ALA A 97 -3.71 10.77 0.32
CA ALA A 97 -3.11 11.94 -0.35
C ALA A 97 -3.79 12.30 -1.68
N GLY A 98 -4.90 11.62 -2.06
CA GLY A 98 -5.67 11.90 -3.27
C GLY A 98 -5.10 11.25 -4.54
N TYR A 99 -4.30 10.20 -4.39
CA TYR A 99 -3.84 9.40 -5.52
C TYR A 99 -4.76 8.20 -5.76
N THR A 100 -5.07 7.96 -7.02
CA THR A 100 -5.79 6.78 -7.46
C THR A 100 -4.78 5.71 -7.91
N PRO A 101 -4.88 4.49 -7.37
CA PRO A 101 -4.01 3.38 -7.75
C PRO A 101 -4.40 2.80 -9.11
N ILE A 102 -3.40 2.46 -9.93
CA ILE A 102 -3.55 1.81 -11.25
C ILE A 102 -3.01 0.39 -11.19
N LEU A 103 -3.89 -0.58 -11.48
CA LEU A 103 -3.55 -1.99 -11.55
C LEU A 103 -3.16 -2.40 -12.97
N ASN A 104 -1.88 -2.73 -13.15
CA ASN A 104 -1.35 -3.25 -14.41
C ASN A 104 -1.08 -4.77 -14.30
N GLY A 105 -2.04 -5.53 -13.77
CA GLY A 105 -1.88 -6.97 -13.51
C GLY A 105 -0.85 -7.33 -12.42
N SER A 106 -0.51 -6.36 -11.56
CA SER A 106 0.44 -6.48 -10.46
C SER A 106 -0.22 -6.06 -9.14
N PRO A 107 0.09 -6.76 -8.02
CA PRO A 107 -0.35 -6.34 -6.69
C PRO A 107 0.33 -5.03 -6.22
N ASN A 108 1.35 -4.57 -6.95
CA ASN A 108 2.08 -3.35 -6.69
C ASN A 108 1.62 -2.28 -7.69
N PRO A 109 0.59 -1.48 -7.36
CA PRO A 109 0.04 -0.47 -8.25
C PRO A 109 1.06 0.63 -8.53
N THR A 110 0.85 1.32 -9.64
CA THR A 110 1.38 2.68 -9.83
C THR A 110 0.29 3.68 -9.42
N PHE A 111 0.58 4.98 -9.40
CA PHE A 111 -0.37 5.98 -8.94
C PHE A 111 -0.57 7.08 -9.97
N HIS A 112 -1.79 7.60 -10.05
CA HIS A 112 -2.04 8.89 -10.67
C HIS A 112 -2.76 9.80 -9.70
N ARG A 113 -2.47 11.10 -9.75
CA ARG A 113 -3.29 12.07 -9.03
C ARG A 113 -4.65 12.13 -9.71
N GLY A 114 -5.74 12.05 -8.95
CA GLY A 114 -7.05 12.42 -9.47
C GLY A 114 -6.98 13.88 -9.93
N GLU A 115 -7.48 14.18 -11.13
CA GLU A 115 -7.76 15.57 -11.48
C GLU A 115 -8.90 16.03 -10.58
N ALA A 116 -8.72 17.15 -9.88
CA ALA A 116 -9.75 17.79 -9.07
C ALA A 116 -10.85 18.38 -9.97
#